data_AF-A0A2H6AWC7-F1
#
_entry.id   AF-A0A2H6AWC7-F1
#
_cell.length_a   1.000
_cell.length_b   1.000
_cell.length_c   1.000
_cell.angle_alpha   90.00
_cell.angle_beta   90.00
_cell.angle_gamma   90.00
#
_symmetry.space_group_name_H-M   'P 1'
#
loop_
_entity.id
_entity.type
_entity.pdbx_description
1 polymer ?
#
loop_
_entity_poly.entity_id
_entity_poly.type
_entity_poly.pdbx_seq_one_letter_code
_entity_poly.pdbx_strand_id
1 'polypeptide(L)'
;MRGPGDEYVSVLALPWIVEQIYVVAMPLISRIRVNFPESQDTVMQDLREIGPTHLLFAPRVWEQIAADVRSRILDANPVNRRLFDLAYRLGYEALDRGRRSRLADLLMFGALRDRLGFRRLESASTGGAALGPDTFRFFLAMGVPLRQLYGQTELCGAYTIQKLGEIDYESSGHPFPGYEVRIADPDEQGLGEIQAKTPGMFLGYWRNEEATRESLTPDGFMRTGDAGYFDAKGRLVVVDRLKDLAVTSTGVRFSPQYIENKLKFSPYIGEAVVIGRNRPWLAAILCIRWSMVSKWAEERGIPFTNYQNLSAQPAVCDLIAEEVEKVNASLPEAQRIRRFVLLFKELDPDDGEVTRTRKVRRGVIDERYAPVIEAIYAGLPKVHFVGEITFEDGRRGRVEAEMEIRDTRAHGEALQEAA
;
A
#
# COMPACT_ATOMS: atom_id res chain seq x y z
N MET A 1 5.71 -29.04 1.52
CA MET A 1 4.29 -29.44 1.53
C MET A 1 3.88 -29.50 2.99
N ARG A 2 2.67 -29.05 3.34
CA ARG A 2 2.22 -29.03 4.74
C ARG A 2 1.95 -30.44 5.25
N GLY A 3 1.96 -30.64 6.55
CA GLY A 3 1.83 -31.94 7.19
C GLY A 3 1.16 -31.91 8.58
N PRO A 4 1.09 -33.06 9.26
CA PRO A 4 0.38 -33.19 10.54
C PRO A 4 0.91 -32.31 11.69
N GLY A 5 2.16 -31.85 11.58
CA GLY A 5 2.77 -30.93 12.54
C GLY A 5 2.31 -29.48 12.39
N ASP A 6 1.72 -29.13 11.24
CA ASP A 6 1.28 -27.77 10.97
C ASP A 6 -0.03 -27.44 11.68
N GLU A 7 -0.09 -26.21 12.17
CA GLU A 7 -1.24 -25.61 12.83
C GLU A 7 -1.66 -24.33 12.12
N TYR A 8 -2.97 -24.19 11.97
CA TYR A 8 -3.67 -23.01 11.45
C TYR A 8 -4.73 -22.55 12.45
N VAL A 9 -4.93 -21.23 12.54
CA VAL A 9 -6.00 -20.63 13.34
C VAL A 9 -6.99 -19.97 12.36
N SER A 10 -8.26 -20.35 12.44
CA SER A 10 -9.34 -19.82 11.60
C SER A 10 -9.71 -18.41 12.07
N VAL A 11 -9.08 -17.41 11.47
CA VAL A 11 -9.21 -15.99 11.85
C VAL A 11 -10.10 -15.19 10.90
N LEU A 12 -10.40 -15.73 9.72
CA LEU A 12 -11.27 -15.08 8.74
C LEU A 12 -12.66 -15.73 8.75
N ALA A 13 -13.60 -15.10 8.05
CA ALA A 13 -14.96 -15.62 7.94
C ALA A 13 -14.96 -16.92 7.12
N LEU A 14 -15.57 -17.97 7.66
CA LEU A 14 -15.64 -19.30 7.04
C LEU A 14 -16.09 -19.30 5.56
N PRO A 15 -17.04 -18.44 5.11
CA PRO A 15 -17.45 -18.39 3.70
C PRO A 15 -16.37 -17.91 2.72
N TRP A 16 -15.27 -17.32 3.20
CA TRP A 16 -14.22 -16.82 2.33
C TRP A 16 -13.41 -17.98 1.76
N ILE A 17 -13.01 -17.86 0.49
CA ILE A 17 -12.28 -18.91 -0.23
C ILE A 17 -11.01 -19.37 0.51
N VAL A 18 -10.32 -18.45 1.18
CA VAL A 18 -9.13 -18.75 1.98
C VAL A 18 -9.46 -19.73 3.11
N GLU A 19 -10.58 -19.53 3.82
CA GLU A 19 -11.00 -20.44 4.89
C GLU A 19 -11.51 -21.77 4.32
N GLN A 20 -12.21 -21.76 3.19
CA GLN A 20 -12.56 -23.02 2.51
C GLN A 20 -11.31 -23.85 2.16
N ILE A 21 -10.22 -23.21 1.75
CA ILE A 21 -8.95 -23.89 1.49
C ILE A 21 -8.31 -24.39 2.79
N TYR A 22 -8.15 -23.54 3.81
CA TYR A 22 -7.36 -23.89 5.00
C TYR A 22 -8.11 -24.66 6.07
N VAL A 23 -9.42 -24.45 6.22
CA VAL A 23 -10.26 -25.12 7.23
C VAL A 23 -10.86 -26.41 6.69
N VAL A 24 -11.23 -26.46 5.42
CA VAL A 24 -11.91 -27.63 4.84
C VAL A 24 -10.96 -28.50 4.02
N ALA A 25 -10.32 -27.96 2.98
CA ALA A 25 -9.55 -28.77 2.05
C ALA A 25 -8.18 -29.24 2.61
N MET A 26 -7.41 -28.33 3.20
CA MET A 26 -6.04 -28.61 3.65
C MET A 26 -5.94 -29.67 4.76
N PRO A 27 -6.84 -29.75 5.75
CA PRO A 27 -6.80 -30.82 6.75
C PRO A 27 -7.07 -32.20 6.14
N LEU A 28 -7.93 -32.29 5.12
CA LEU A 28 -8.22 -33.55 4.43
C LEU A 28 -7.03 -34.06 3.60
N ILE A 29 -6.23 -33.14 3.04
CA ILE A 29 -5.10 -33.47 2.17
C ILE A 29 -3.80 -33.66 2.98
N SER A 30 -3.54 -32.74 3.91
CA SER A 30 -2.25 -32.58 4.59
C SER A 30 -2.31 -32.88 6.09
N ARG A 31 -3.50 -33.17 6.65
CA ARG A 31 -3.73 -33.48 8.07
C ARG A 31 -3.29 -32.37 9.03
N ILE A 32 -3.26 -31.13 8.56
CA ILE A 32 -2.96 -29.97 9.41
C ILE A 32 -4.02 -29.87 10.51
N ARG A 33 -3.63 -29.33 11.67
CA ARG A 33 -4.56 -29.04 12.77
C ARG A 33 -5.16 -27.65 12.57
N VAL A 34 -6.49 -27.58 12.59
CA VAL A 34 -7.25 -26.34 12.51
C VAL A 34 -7.81 -26.03 13.88
N ASN A 35 -7.55 -24.81 14.33
CA ASN A 35 -8.01 -24.31 15.62
C ASN A 35 -8.98 -23.16 15.38
N PHE A 36 -10.06 -23.12 16.16
CA PHE A 36 -11.05 -22.05 16.11
C PHE A 36 -10.91 -21.20 17.36
N PRO A 37 -10.77 -19.88 17.24
CA PRO A 37 -10.84 -18.96 18.37
C PRO A 37 -12.17 -19.12 19.13
N GLU A 38 -12.16 -18.85 20.43
CA GLU A 38 -13.36 -18.93 21.27
C GLU A 38 -14.39 -17.85 20.89
N SER A 39 -13.90 -16.67 20.48
CA SER A 39 -14.69 -15.53 20.00
C SER A 39 -13.86 -14.60 19.12
N GLN A 40 -14.48 -13.60 18.50
CA GLN A 40 -13.75 -12.56 17.75
C GLN A 40 -12.86 -11.70 18.65
N ASP A 41 -13.26 -11.51 19.92
CA ASP A 41 -12.52 -10.68 20.87
C ASP A 41 -11.24 -11.39 21.39
N THR A 42 -11.23 -12.72 21.38
CA THR A 42 -10.11 -13.54 21.88
C THR A 42 -9.11 -13.95 20.80
N VAL A 43 -9.37 -13.66 19.52
CA VAL A 43 -8.55 -14.13 18.37
C VAL A 43 -7.04 -13.96 18.58
N MET A 44 -6.59 -12.78 19.02
CA MET A 44 -5.16 -12.51 19.19
C MET A 44 -4.56 -13.24 20.41
N GLN A 45 -5.35 -13.48 21.45
CA GLN A 45 -4.94 -14.26 22.60
C GLN A 45 -4.83 -15.74 22.22
N ASP A 46 -5.85 -16.28 21.55
CA ASP A 46 -5.91 -17.68 21.12
C ASP A 46 -4.77 -17.98 20.13
N LEU A 47 -4.53 -17.07 19.18
CA LEU A 47 -3.41 -17.16 18.25
C LEU A 47 -2.06 -17.24 18.99
N ARG A 48 -1.90 -16.44 20.05
CA ARG A 48 -0.67 -16.46 20.85
C ARG A 48 -0.50 -17.77 21.59
N GLU A 49 -1.56 -18.31 22.18
CA GLU A 49 -1.53 -19.57 22.92
C GLU A 49 -1.23 -20.76 22.01
N ILE A 50 -1.90 -20.82 20.86
CA ILE A 50 -1.74 -21.89 19.87
C ILE A 50 -0.36 -21.80 19.21
N GLY A 51 0.07 -20.59 18.84
CA GLY A 51 1.32 -20.36 18.12
C GLY A 51 1.33 -21.07 16.75
N PRO A 52 0.55 -20.62 15.77
CA PRO A 52 0.40 -21.30 14.50
C PRO A 52 1.70 -21.36 13.70
N THR A 53 1.73 -22.30 12.76
CA THR A 53 2.83 -22.45 11.79
C THR A 53 2.60 -21.62 10.53
N HIS A 54 1.34 -21.32 10.22
CA HIS A 54 0.92 -20.64 9.01
C HIS A 54 -0.17 -19.62 9.31
N LEU A 55 -0.09 -18.46 8.68
CA LEU A 55 -1.03 -17.36 8.88
C LEU A 55 -1.31 -16.61 7.58
N LEU A 56 -2.56 -16.21 7.38
CA LEU A 56 -2.93 -15.26 6.35
C LEU A 56 -3.75 -14.15 6.98
N PHE A 57 -3.27 -12.92 6.83
CA PHE A 57 -3.94 -11.72 7.34
C PHE A 57 -4.07 -10.67 6.23
N ALA A 58 -5.19 -9.95 6.24
CA ALA A 58 -5.34 -8.76 5.44
C ALA A 58 -4.33 -7.67 5.90
N PRO A 59 -3.89 -6.76 5.01
CA PRO A 59 -2.91 -5.72 5.33
C PRO A 59 -3.24 -4.93 6.59
N ARG A 60 -4.52 -4.55 6.77
CA ARG A 60 -5.00 -3.80 7.93
C ARG A 60 -4.71 -4.50 9.27
N VAL A 61 -4.75 -5.83 9.32
CA VAL A 61 -4.45 -6.58 10.54
C VAL A 61 -2.95 -6.51 10.86
N TRP A 62 -2.09 -6.64 9.85
CA TRP A 62 -0.64 -6.43 10.02
C TRP A 62 -0.32 -5.02 10.50
N GLU A 63 -0.95 -4.00 9.90
CA GLU A 63 -0.77 -2.60 10.28
C GLU A 63 -1.24 -2.33 11.71
N GLN A 64 -2.39 -2.89 12.10
CA GLN A 64 -2.89 -2.78 13.47
C GLN A 64 -1.93 -3.42 14.48
N ILE A 65 -1.44 -4.63 14.21
CA ILE A 65 -0.46 -5.30 15.08
C ILE A 65 0.81 -4.46 15.23
N ALA A 66 1.33 -3.90 14.12
CA ALA A 66 2.50 -3.04 14.17
C ALA A 66 2.24 -1.74 14.96
N ALA A 67 1.07 -1.13 14.79
CA ALA A 67 0.65 0.06 15.54
C ALA A 67 0.53 -0.23 17.04
N ASP A 68 -0.09 -1.36 17.42
CA ASP A 68 -0.24 -1.77 18.82
C ASP A 68 1.11 -2.03 19.48
N VAL A 69 2.04 -2.67 18.76
CA VAL A 69 3.42 -2.86 19.24
C VAL A 69 4.08 -1.50 19.48
N ARG A 70 4.02 -0.57 18.51
CA ARG A 70 4.59 0.77 18.65
C ARG A 70 3.99 1.53 19.83
N SER A 71 2.67 1.50 20.01
CA SER A 71 1.99 2.12 21.15
C SER A 71 2.49 1.57 22.48
N ARG A 72 2.56 0.23 22.62
CA ARG A 72 3.04 -0.42 23.84
C ARG A 72 4.50 -0.12 24.16
N ILE A 73 5.34 0.06 23.14
CA ILE A 73 6.73 0.50 23.34
C ILE A 73 6.76 1.97 23.81
N LEU A 74 5.93 2.85 23.24
CA LEU A 74 5.81 4.23 23.70
C LEU A 74 5.31 4.36 25.15
N ASP A 75 4.59 3.37 25.67
CA ASP A 75 4.18 3.32 27.09
C ASP A 75 5.18 2.57 27.98
N ALA A 76 6.15 1.86 27.39
CA ALA A 76 7.12 1.08 28.14
C ALA A 76 8.13 1.98 28.88
N ASN A 77 8.86 1.39 29.83
CA ASN A 77 9.93 2.09 30.53
C ASN A 77 11.09 2.50 29.57
N PRO A 78 11.93 3.49 29.94
CA PRO A 78 12.99 3.99 29.08
C PRO A 78 14.00 2.93 28.61
N VAL A 79 14.23 1.89 29.41
CA VAL A 79 15.14 0.79 29.07
C VAL A 79 14.57 -0.03 27.91
N ASN A 80 13.31 -0.45 28.02
CA ASN A 80 12.64 -1.21 26.97
C ASN A 80 12.52 -0.42 25.66
N ARG A 81 12.28 0.90 25.74
CA ARG A 81 12.31 1.78 24.55
C ARG A 81 13.67 1.76 23.87
N ARG A 82 14.74 2.01 24.61
CA ARG A 82 16.12 1.99 24.07
C ARG A 82 16.50 0.64 23.48
N LEU A 83 16.10 -0.46 24.12
CA LEU A 83 16.33 -1.81 23.60
C LEU A 83 15.55 -2.06 22.31
N PHE A 84 14.30 -1.59 22.23
CA PHE A 84 13.50 -1.66 21.01
C PHE A 84 14.13 -0.84 19.89
N ASP A 85 14.52 0.40 20.15
CA ASP A 85 15.14 1.29 19.14
C ASP A 85 16.44 0.69 18.60
N LEU A 86 17.26 0.09 19.48
CA LEU A 86 18.48 -0.61 19.09
C LEU A 86 18.18 -1.87 18.27
N ALA A 87 17.21 -2.69 18.70
CA ALA A 87 16.81 -3.89 17.97
C ALA A 87 16.20 -3.54 16.60
N TYR A 88 15.40 -2.49 16.53
CA TYR A 88 14.79 -1.98 15.30
C TYR A 88 15.88 -1.57 14.30
N ARG A 89 16.84 -0.75 14.73
CA ARG A 89 17.98 -0.33 13.89
C ARG A 89 18.80 -1.52 13.38
N LEU A 90 19.24 -2.39 14.29
CA LEU A 90 20.05 -3.58 13.94
C LEU A 90 19.29 -4.56 13.05
N GLY A 91 17.98 -4.69 13.25
CA GLY A 91 17.11 -5.54 12.46
C GLY A 91 16.98 -5.05 11.03
N TYR A 92 16.69 -3.76 10.84
CA TYR A 92 16.55 -3.16 9.51
C TYR A 92 17.88 -3.17 8.74
N GLU A 93 18.98 -2.82 9.41
CA GLU A 93 20.31 -2.90 8.78
C GLU A 93 20.71 -4.33 8.38
N ALA A 94 20.28 -5.35 9.13
CA ALA A 94 20.51 -6.73 8.74
C ALA A 94 19.62 -7.13 7.56
N LEU A 95 18.35 -6.70 7.58
CA LEU A 95 17.38 -6.96 6.51
C LEU A 95 17.86 -6.37 5.18
N ASP A 96 18.39 -5.15 5.17
CA ASP A 96 18.95 -4.51 3.97
C ASP A 96 20.14 -5.28 3.38
N ARG A 97 20.85 -6.06 4.21
CA ARG A 97 21.92 -6.97 3.79
C ARG A 97 21.42 -8.38 3.47
N GLY A 98 20.09 -8.59 3.43
CA GLY A 98 19.45 -9.88 3.18
C GLY A 98 19.65 -10.90 4.32
N ARG A 99 19.84 -10.44 5.56
CA ARG A 99 20.11 -11.30 6.73
C ARG A 99 19.20 -10.95 7.91
N ARG A 100 19.25 -11.78 8.94
CA ARG A 100 18.57 -11.57 10.21
C ARG A 100 19.57 -11.21 11.31
N SER A 101 19.24 -10.21 12.13
CA SER A 101 20.08 -9.80 13.26
C SER A 101 19.81 -10.68 14.49
N ARG A 102 20.75 -11.56 14.81
CA ARG A 102 20.70 -12.36 16.05
C ARG A 102 20.70 -11.50 17.31
N LEU A 103 21.34 -10.32 17.25
CA LEU A 103 21.37 -9.38 18.36
C LEU A 103 20.01 -8.70 18.53
N ALA A 104 19.36 -8.26 17.44
CA ALA A 104 18.00 -7.72 17.50
C ALA A 104 17.00 -8.75 18.07
N ASP A 105 17.15 -10.02 17.67
CA ASP A 105 16.37 -11.13 18.22
C ASP A 105 16.55 -11.30 19.71
N LEU A 106 17.80 -11.32 20.18
CA LEU A 106 18.12 -11.48 21.59
C LEU A 106 17.60 -10.31 22.44
N LEU A 107 17.71 -9.08 21.93
CA LEU A 107 17.34 -7.88 22.67
C LEU A 107 15.82 -7.68 22.78
N MET A 108 15.08 -7.87 21.68
CA MET A 108 13.65 -7.52 21.65
C MET A 108 12.83 -8.35 20.66
N PHE A 109 13.30 -8.58 19.44
CA PHE A 109 12.48 -9.19 18.38
C PHE A 109 12.07 -10.63 18.69
N GLY A 110 12.92 -11.42 19.36
CA GLY A 110 12.57 -12.77 19.80
C GLY A 110 11.39 -12.77 20.78
N ALA A 111 11.43 -11.88 21.78
CA ALA A 111 10.37 -11.74 22.77
C ALA A 111 9.08 -11.15 22.19
N LEU A 112 9.18 -10.17 21.28
CA LEU A 112 8.01 -9.64 20.57
C LEU A 112 7.34 -10.71 19.71
N ARG A 113 8.13 -11.43 18.93
CA ARG A 113 7.61 -12.50 18.07
C ARG A 113 6.94 -13.61 18.88
N ASP A 114 7.50 -13.97 20.03
CA ASP A 114 6.89 -14.90 20.98
C ASP A 114 5.57 -14.37 21.55
N ARG A 115 5.55 -13.10 21.98
CA ARG A 115 4.35 -12.44 22.52
C ARG A 115 3.23 -12.28 21.49
N LEU A 116 3.56 -12.24 20.20
CA LEU A 116 2.60 -12.21 19.10
C LEU A 116 2.14 -13.61 18.66
N GLY A 117 2.70 -14.70 19.21
CA GLY A 117 2.40 -16.06 18.76
C GLY A 117 3.11 -16.46 17.46
N PHE A 118 4.08 -15.67 17.03
CA PHE A 118 4.73 -15.78 15.72
C PHE A 118 6.02 -16.61 15.72
N ARG A 119 6.39 -17.19 16.87
CA ARG A 119 7.67 -17.89 17.02
C ARG A 119 7.77 -19.16 16.18
N ARG A 120 6.64 -19.85 15.97
CA ARG A 120 6.51 -21.08 15.17
C ARG A 120 6.13 -20.81 13.71
N LEU A 121 5.91 -19.56 13.32
CA LEU A 121 5.51 -19.25 11.95
C LEU A 121 6.61 -19.60 10.95
N GLU A 122 6.29 -20.50 10.03
CA GLU A 122 7.11 -20.87 8.88
C GLU A 122 6.65 -20.16 7.60
N SER A 123 5.39 -19.72 7.57
CA SER A 123 4.86 -18.91 6.47
C SER A 123 3.77 -17.96 6.95
N ALA A 124 3.99 -16.66 6.71
CA ALA A 124 2.97 -15.64 6.85
C ALA A 124 2.66 -15.05 5.48
N SER A 125 1.39 -14.73 5.23
CA SER A 125 0.96 -14.13 3.97
C SER A 125 0.03 -12.94 4.19
N THR A 126 0.07 -12.01 3.24
CA THR A 126 -0.90 -10.94 3.11
C THR A 126 -1.39 -10.81 1.66
N GLY A 127 -2.61 -10.35 1.49
CA GLY A 127 -3.24 -10.16 0.20
C GLY A 127 -4.56 -9.40 0.30
N GLY A 128 -5.12 -9.04 -0.85
CA GLY A 128 -6.36 -8.27 -0.96
C GLY A 128 -6.19 -6.75 -1.00
N ALA A 129 -5.05 -6.23 -0.56
CA ALA A 129 -4.61 -4.84 -0.78
C ALA A 129 -3.08 -4.75 -0.60
N ALA A 130 -2.50 -3.60 -0.93
CA ALA A 130 -1.08 -3.33 -0.68
C ALA A 130 -0.82 -3.15 0.83
N LEU A 131 0.28 -3.71 1.33
CA LEU A 131 0.76 -3.47 2.69
C LEU A 131 1.88 -2.42 2.67
N GLY A 132 1.83 -1.45 3.60
CA GLY A 132 2.86 -0.42 3.70
C GLY A 132 4.29 -0.99 3.83
N PRO A 133 5.29 -0.45 3.12
CA PRO A 133 6.66 -0.95 3.12
C PRO A 133 7.29 -1.05 4.50
N ASP A 134 7.07 -0.05 5.37
CA ASP A 134 7.60 -0.07 6.74
C ASP A 134 6.99 -1.22 7.55
N THR A 135 5.67 -1.41 7.49
CA THR A 135 4.99 -2.51 8.18
C THR A 135 5.51 -3.87 7.67
N PHE A 136 5.65 -4.02 6.34
CA PHE A 136 6.18 -5.24 5.74
C PHE A 136 7.62 -5.52 6.22
N ARG A 137 8.50 -4.50 6.17
CA ARG A 137 9.89 -4.58 6.63
C ARG A 137 9.99 -4.84 8.14
N PHE A 138 9.11 -4.28 8.94
CA PHE A 138 9.07 -4.49 10.39
C PHE A 138 8.90 -5.97 10.73
N PHE A 139 7.93 -6.64 10.11
CA PHE A 139 7.70 -8.07 10.32
C PHE A 139 8.83 -8.93 9.77
N LEU A 140 9.38 -8.60 8.59
CA LEU A 140 10.55 -9.31 8.06
C LEU A 140 11.79 -9.16 8.96
N ALA A 141 12.06 -7.95 9.47
CA ALA A 141 13.17 -7.68 10.37
C ALA A 141 13.02 -8.43 11.71
N MET A 142 11.79 -8.56 12.22
CA MET A 142 11.43 -9.40 13.37
C MET A 142 11.60 -10.91 13.08
N GLY A 143 11.76 -11.27 11.81
CA GLY A 143 11.91 -12.64 11.33
C GLY A 143 10.61 -13.41 11.25
N VAL A 144 9.51 -12.71 10.92
CA VAL A 144 8.28 -13.30 10.41
C VAL A 144 8.46 -13.52 8.90
N PRO A 145 8.21 -14.73 8.37
CA PRO A 145 8.35 -15.04 6.94
C PRO A 145 7.14 -14.52 6.14
N LEU A 146 6.94 -13.20 6.15
CA LEU A 146 5.82 -12.51 5.52
C LEU A 146 6.01 -12.43 3.99
N ARG A 147 4.94 -12.72 3.25
CA ARG A 147 4.92 -12.71 1.78
C ARG A 147 3.63 -12.09 1.26
N GLN A 148 3.70 -11.39 0.14
CA GLN A 148 2.50 -10.97 -0.58
C GLN A 148 2.02 -12.07 -1.53
N LEU A 149 0.70 -12.16 -1.66
CA LEU A 149 0.03 -13.01 -2.63
C LEU A 149 -1.12 -12.25 -3.29
N TYR A 150 -1.52 -12.73 -4.46
CA TYR A 150 -2.71 -12.26 -5.13
C TYR A 150 -3.57 -13.44 -5.58
N GLY A 151 -4.88 -13.26 -5.44
CA GLY A 151 -5.87 -14.31 -5.49
C GLY A 151 -7.28 -13.76 -5.50
N GLN A 152 -8.20 -14.55 -6.05
CA GLN A 152 -9.63 -14.24 -6.15
C GLN A 152 -10.46 -15.51 -5.98
N THR A 153 -11.75 -15.38 -5.65
CA THR A 153 -12.64 -16.53 -5.41
C THR A 153 -12.79 -17.40 -6.65
N GLU A 154 -12.96 -16.78 -7.81
CA GLU A 154 -13.17 -17.42 -9.11
C GLU A 154 -11.97 -18.28 -9.56
N LEU A 155 -10.79 -18.02 -9.00
CA LEU A 155 -9.54 -18.72 -9.30
C LEU A 155 -9.11 -19.66 -8.16
N CYS A 156 -10.03 -19.94 -7.23
CA CYS A 156 -9.81 -20.78 -6.05
C CYS A 156 -8.66 -20.27 -5.17
N GLY A 157 -8.72 -18.98 -4.86
CA GLY A 157 -7.79 -18.33 -3.93
C GLY A 157 -6.54 -17.81 -4.62
N ALA A 158 -5.40 -17.96 -3.97
CA ALA A 158 -4.12 -17.42 -4.45
C ALA A 158 -3.62 -18.17 -5.69
N TYR A 159 -3.09 -17.43 -6.65
CA TYR A 159 -2.43 -17.96 -7.84
C TYR A 159 -1.08 -17.32 -8.12
N THR A 160 -0.73 -16.26 -7.39
CA THR A 160 0.62 -15.73 -7.33
C THR A 160 1.07 -15.60 -5.88
N ILE A 161 2.37 -15.76 -5.64
CA ILE A 161 2.99 -15.48 -4.34
C ILE A 161 4.44 -15.07 -4.52
N GLN A 162 4.92 -14.23 -3.62
CA GLN A 162 6.34 -13.94 -3.52
C GLN A 162 7.15 -15.17 -3.12
N LYS A 163 8.40 -15.23 -3.61
CA LYS A 163 9.32 -16.30 -3.21
C LYS A 163 9.73 -16.11 -1.75
N LEU A 164 10.01 -17.21 -1.07
CA LEU A 164 10.48 -17.15 0.30
C LEU A 164 11.84 -16.44 0.36
N GLY A 165 11.98 -15.47 1.27
CA GLY A 165 13.21 -14.67 1.42
C GLY A 165 13.35 -13.51 0.45
N GLU A 166 12.39 -13.34 -0.47
CA GLU A 166 12.34 -12.16 -1.33
C GLU A 166 11.84 -10.95 -0.53
N ILE A 167 12.67 -9.91 -0.44
CA ILE A 167 12.29 -8.63 0.19
C ILE A 167 11.70 -7.76 -0.90
N ASP A 168 10.42 -7.95 -1.14
CA ASP A 168 9.65 -7.14 -2.07
C ASP A 168 8.33 -6.77 -1.41
N TYR A 169 7.98 -5.49 -1.41
CA TYR A 169 6.70 -5.00 -0.92
C TYR A 169 5.85 -4.43 -2.05
N GLU A 170 6.33 -4.53 -3.30
CA GLU A 170 5.68 -3.95 -4.48
C GLU A 170 4.89 -4.99 -5.29
N SER A 171 5.48 -6.15 -5.54
CA SER A 171 4.82 -7.18 -6.35
C SER A 171 4.00 -8.17 -5.52
N SER A 172 3.05 -8.82 -6.19
CA SER A 172 2.35 -10.02 -5.72
C SER A 172 3.12 -11.31 -6.01
N GLY A 173 4.38 -11.20 -6.47
CA GLY A 173 5.27 -12.31 -6.75
C GLY A 173 4.99 -13.02 -8.07
N HIS A 174 5.21 -14.33 -8.10
CA HIS A 174 5.16 -15.13 -9.32
C HIS A 174 3.95 -16.07 -9.35
N PRO A 175 3.43 -16.42 -10.53
CA PRO A 175 2.45 -17.50 -10.69
C PRO A 175 2.91 -18.81 -10.05
N PHE A 176 1.97 -19.57 -9.49
CA PHE A 176 2.23 -20.91 -9.01
C PHE A 176 2.66 -21.83 -10.16
N PRO A 177 3.44 -22.90 -9.89
CA PRO A 177 3.75 -23.90 -10.91
C PRO A 177 2.47 -24.47 -11.53
N GLY A 178 2.38 -24.44 -12.86
CA GLY A 178 1.21 -24.91 -13.62
C GLY A 178 0.04 -23.93 -13.70
N TYR A 179 0.20 -22.71 -13.20
CA TYR A 179 -0.79 -21.64 -13.32
C TYR A 179 -0.36 -20.68 -14.42
N GLU A 180 -1.30 -20.30 -15.29
CA GLU A 180 -1.04 -19.38 -16.39
C GLU A 180 -1.60 -18.00 -16.02
N VAL A 181 -0.75 -16.98 -16.10
CA VAL A 181 -1.14 -15.58 -15.88
C VAL A 181 -0.56 -14.74 -17.01
N ARG A 182 -1.39 -13.91 -17.63
CA ARG A 182 -0.99 -13.00 -18.71
C ARG A 182 -1.58 -11.61 -18.49
N ILE A 183 -1.01 -10.63 -19.19
CA ILE A 183 -1.58 -9.29 -19.30
C ILE A 183 -2.23 -9.16 -20.67
N ALA A 184 -3.53 -8.89 -20.71
CA ALA A 184 -4.30 -8.66 -21.92
C ALA A 184 -4.40 -7.16 -22.22
N ASP A 185 -4.33 -6.83 -23.51
CA ASP A 185 -4.37 -5.47 -24.05
C ASP A 185 -3.45 -4.48 -23.29
N PRO A 186 -2.17 -4.84 -23.07
CA PRO A 186 -1.23 -3.95 -22.40
C PRO A 186 -1.07 -2.65 -23.20
N ASP A 187 -0.98 -1.52 -22.50
CA ASP A 187 -0.47 -0.29 -23.09
C ASP A 187 1.04 -0.41 -23.37
N GLU A 188 1.65 0.65 -23.92
CA GLU A 188 3.08 0.69 -24.22
C GLU A 188 3.95 0.35 -22.99
N GLN A 189 3.41 0.54 -21.78
CA GLN A 189 4.12 0.36 -20.52
C GLN A 189 3.87 -1.01 -19.89
N GLY A 190 3.15 -1.88 -20.61
CA GLY A 190 2.82 -3.21 -20.16
C GLY A 190 1.61 -3.28 -19.23
N LEU A 191 0.93 -2.15 -18.95
CA LEU A 191 -0.24 -2.12 -18.07
C LEU A 191 -1.50 -2.54 -18.84
N GLY A 192 -2.10 -3.64 -18.42
CA GLY A 192 -3.32 -4.17 -19.03
C GLY A 192 -4.15 -4.98 -18.04
N GLU A 193 -5.17 -5.68 -18.54
CA GLU A 193 -6.01 -6.56 -17.73
C GLU A 193 -5.22 -7.81 -17.34
N ILE A 194 -5.21 -8.15 -16.05
CA ILE A 194 -4.68 -9.43 -15.59
C ILE A 194 -5.69 -10.52 -15.98
N GLN A 195 -5.22 -11.54 -16.68
CA GLN A 195 -6.00 -12.73 -16.99
C GLN A 195 -5.28 -13.95 -16.47
N ALA A 196 -6.02 -14.87 -15.87
CA ALA A 196 -5.43 -16.06 -15.26
C ALA A 196 -6.24 -17.31 -15.54
N LYS A 197 -5.55 -18.44 -15.65
CA LYS A 197 -6.12 -19.76 -15.83
C LYS A 197 -5.45 -20.71 -14.85
N THR A 198 -6.26 -21.36 -14.02
CA THR A 198 -5.77 -22.20 -12.93
C THR A 198 -6.51 -23.54 -12.94
N PRO A 199 -5.89 -24.64 -12.46
CA PRO A 199 -6.56 -25.93 -12.39
C PRO A 199 -7.82 -25.95 -11.51
N GLY A 200 -7.90 -25.04 -10.53
CA GLY A 200 -9.01 -24.95 -9.58
C GLY A 200 -10.05 -23.88 -9.90
N MET A 201 -9.97 -23.22 -11.06
CA MET A 201 -10.91 -22.15 -11.40
C MET A 201 -12.37 -22.63 -11.35
N PHE A 202 -13.27 -21.72 -10.99
CA PHE A 202 -14.70 -21.97 -10.92
C PHE A 202 -15.28 -22.49 -12.26
N LEU A 203 -16.45 -23.12 -12.18
CA LEU A 203 -17.20 -23.54 -13.38
C LEU A 203 -18.11 -22.42 -13.92
N GLY A 204 -18.28 -21.35 -13.15
CA GLY A 204 -19.18 -20.25 -13.44
C GLY A 204 -19.95 -19.78 -12.22
N TYR A 205 -20.71 -18.71 -12.41
CA TYR A 205 -21.61 -18.16 -11.41
C TYR A 205 -22.94 -18.92 -11.39
N TRP A 206 -23.41 -19.25 -10.19
CA TRP A 206 -24.66 -19.99 -10.00
C TRP A 206 -25.85 -19.24 -10.60
N ARG A 207 -26.58 -19.90 -11.52
CA ARG A 207 -27.75 -19.35 -12.24
C ARG A 207 -27.47 -18.03 -12.97
N ASN A 208 -26.22 -17.79 -13.38
CA ASN A 208 -25.85 -16.60 -14.13
C ASN A 208 -24.85 -16.97 -15.25
N GLU A 209 -25.37 -17.59 -16.29
CA GLU A 209 -24.59 -18.00 -17.47
C GLU A 209 -24.03 -16.81 -18.24
N GLU A 210 -24.75 -15.68 -18.25
CA GLU A 210 -24.31 -14.45 -18.91
C GLU A 210 -23.04 -13.90 -18.25
N ALA A 211 -23.07 -13.67 -16.93
CA ALA A 211 -21.87 -13.21 -16.21
C ALA A 211 -20.72 -14.21 -16.28
N THR A 212 -21.03 -15.52 -16.32
CA THR A 212 -20.02 -16.57 -16.50
C THR A 212 -19.30 -16.42 -17.84
N ARG A 213 -20.08 -16.26 -18.92
CA ARG A 213 -19.54 -16.09 -20.28
C ARG A 213 -18.77 -14.78 -20.42
N GLU A 214 -19.24 -13.70 -19.80
CA GLU A 214 -18.54 -12.40 -19.82
C GLU A 214 -17.21 -12.44 -19.06
N SER A 215 -17.13 -13.25 -18.00
CA SER A 215 -15.93 -13.34 -17.17
C SER A 215 -14.85 -14.27 -17.73
N LEU A 216 -15.17 -15.04 -18.78
CA LEU A 216 -14.23 -15.95 -19.42
C LEU A 216 -13.86 -15.46 -20.82
N THR A 217 -12.59 -15.57 -21.16
CA THR A 217 -12.14 -15.39 -22.53
C THR A 217 -12.46 -16.62 -23.39
N PRO A 218 -12.48 -16.51 -24.73
CA PRO A 218 -12.72 -17.65 -25.62
C PRO A 218 -11.73 -18.82 -25.43
N ASP A 219 -10.51 -18.54 -25.00
CA ASP A 219 -9.45 -19.53 -24.71
C ASP A 219 -9.44 -20.02 -23.24
N GLY A 220 -10.44 -19.61 -22.46
CA GLY A 220 -10.73 -20.13 -21.12
C GLY A 220 -9.89 -19.51 -20.00
N PHE A 221 -9.38 -18.29 -20.18
CA PHE A 221 -8.83 -17.50 -19.09
C PHE A 221 -9.95 -16.74 -18.37
N MET A 222 -9.79 -16.57 -17.06
CA MET A 222 -10.63 -15.67 -16.28
C MET A 222 -10.18 -14.22 -16.50
N ARG A 223 -11.14 -13.36 -16.80
CA ARG A 223 -11.01 -11.89 -16.76
C ARG A 223 -11.11 -11.45 -15.31
N THR A 224 -9.98 -11.08 -14.71
CA THR A 224 -9.95 -10.74 -13.26
C THR A 224 -10.64 -9.39 -12.97
N GLY A 225 -10.78 -8.54 -13.99
CA GLY A 225 -11.19 -7.15 -13.84
C GLY A 225 -10.18 -6.27 -13.09
N ASP A 226 -8.98 -6.79 -12.82
CA ASP A 226 -7.85 -6.09 -12.21
C ASP A 226 -6.82 -5.76 -13.28
N ALA A 227 -6.15 -4.62 -13.12
CA ALA A 227 -5.08 -4.18 -13.97
C ALA A 227 -3.72 -4.41 -13.31
N GLY A 228 -2.74 -4.80 -14.12
CA GLY A 228 -1.38 -5.05 -13.65
C GLY A 228 -0.39 -5.18 -14.79
N TYR A 229 0.86 -5.37 -14.41
CA TYR A 229 1.97 -5.60 -15.33
C TYR A 229 2.98 -6.57 -14.69
N PHE A 230 3.87 -7.14 -15.51
CA PHE A 230 5.03 -7.87 -15.01
C PHE A 230 6.24 -6.95 -14.94
N ASP A 231 6.91 -6.92 -13.80
CA ASP A 231 8.16 -6.16 -13.67
C ASP A 231 9.33 -6.85 -14.40
N ALA A 232 10.50 -6.20 -14.41
CA ALA A 232 11.71 -6.71 -15.06
C ALA A 232 12.20 -8.07 -14.51
N LYS A 233 11.72 -8.50 -13.34
CA LYS A 233 12.03 -9.81 -12.74
C LYS A 233 10.95 -10.86 -13.05
N GLY A 234 9.91 -10.51 -13.82
CA GLY A 234 8.79 -11.40 -14.13
C GLY A 234 7.83 -11.60 -12.96
N ARG A 235 7.74 -10.62 -12.05
CA ARG A 235 6.81 -10.63 -10.91
C ARG A 235 5.59 -9.80 -11.26
N LEU A 236 4.41 -10.29 -10.90
CA LEU A 236 3.16 -9.60 -11.14
C LEU A 236 3.01 -8.44 -10.16
N VAL A 237 2.83 -7.22 -10.67
CA VAL A 237 2.42 -6.06 -9.90
C VAL A 237 0.94 -5.79 -10.19
N VAL A 238 0.13 -5.86 -9.15
CA VAL A 238 -1.31 -5.54 -9.23
C VAL A 238 -1.46 -4.06 -8.91
N VAL A 239 -2.09 -3.32 -9.82
CA VAL A 239 -2.22 -1.86 -9.72
C VAL A 239 -3.55 -1.50 -9.07
N ASP A 240 -4.67 -1.82 -9.73
CA ASP A 240 -6.02 -1.49 -9.26
C ASP A 240 -7.07 -2.22 -10.10
N ARG A 241 -8.36 -1.94 -9.89
CA ARG A 241 -9.43 -2.36 -10.81
C ARG A 241 -9.24 -1.69 -12.17
N LEU A 242 -9.46 -2.46 -13.24
CA LEU A 242 -9.36 -2.00 -14.62
C LEU A 242 -10.27 -0.78 -14.90
N LYS A 243 -11.48 -0.79 -14.34
CA LYS A 243 -12.46 0.30 -14.47
C LYS A 243 -12.06 1.61 -13.77
N ASP A 244 -11.15 1.52 -12.79
CA ASP A 244 -10.73 2.65 -11.97
C ASP A 244 -9.45 3.33 -12.52
N LEU A 245 -8.90 2.81 -13.63
CA LEU A 245 -7.79 3.45 -14.33
C LEU A 245 -8.20 4.80 -14.95
N ALA A 246 -7.25 5.72 -14.96
CA ALA A 246 -7.29 6.97 -15.71
C ALA A 246 -6.30 6.92 -16.89
N VAL A 247 -6.53 7.78 -17.87
CA VAL A 247 -5.70 7.88 -19.07
C VAL A 247 -5.24 9.33 -19.24
N THR A 248 -3.96 9.51 -19.50
CA THR A 248 -3.38 10.81 -19.87
C THR A 248 -3.82 11.23 -21.28
N SER A 249 -3.61 12.48 -21.67
CA SER A 249 -3.86 12.92 -23.05
C SER A 249 -2.93 12.23 -24.07
N THR A 250 -1.84 11.63 -23.60
CA THR A 250 -0.86 10.87 -24.38
C THR A 250 -1.15 9.37 -24.43
N GLY A 251 -2.25 8.91 -23.82
CA GLY A 251 -2.66 7.50 -23.86
C GLY A 251 -2.07 6.60 -22.76
N VAL A 252 -1.23 7.16 -21.86
CA VAL A 252 -0.66 6.41 -20.73
C VAL A 252 -1.77 6.10 -19.72
N ARG A 253 -1.92 4.82 -19.37
CA ARG A 253 -2.86 4.39 -18.33
C ARG A 253 -2.18 4.43 -16.96
N PHE A 254 -2.93 4.80 -15.92
CA PHE A 254 -2.45 4.80 -14.54
C PHE A 254 -3.62 4.64 -13.56
N SER A 255 -3.37 4.10 -12.36
CA SER A 255 -4.32 4.23 -11.24
C SER A 255 -3.90 5.40 -10.36
N PRO A 256 -4.76 6.43 -10.21
CA PRO A 256 -4.54 7.48 -9.23
C PRO A 256 -4.43 6.92 -7.81
N GLN A 257 -5.34 6.01 -7.42
CA GLN A 257 -5.39 5.49 -6.05
C GLN A 257 -4.16 4.65 -5.70
N TYR A 258 -3.61 3.89 -6.66
CA TYR A 258 -2.38 3.14 -6.48
C TYR A 258 -1.20 4.06 -6.12
N ILE A 259 -1.00 5.12 -6.90
CA ILE A 259 0.10 6.08 -6.70
C ILE A 259 -0.13 6.89 -5.41
N GLU A 260 -1.37 7.31 -5.13
CA GLU A 260 -1.73 8.03 -3.91
C GLU A 260 -1.47 7.19 -2.65
N ASN A 261 -1.80 5.90 -2.68
CA ASN A 261 -1.54 5.00 -1.54
C ASN A 261 -0.04 4.80 -1.32
N LYS A 262 0.76 4.68 -2.39
CA LYS A 262 2.22 4.63 -2.30
C LYS A 262 2.80 5.88 -1.63
N LEU A 263 2.34 7.06 -2.03
CA LEU A 263 2.75 8.33 -1.41
C LEU A 263 2.37 8.36 0.08
N LYS A 264 1.15 7.94 0.43
CA LYS A 264 0.66 7.93 1.82
C LYS A 264 1.31 6.89 2.72
N PHE A 265 2.10 5.95 2.18
CA PHE A 265 2.95 5.12 3.01
C PHE A 265 4.09 5.91 3.67
N SER A 266 4.44 7.07 3.13
CA SER A 266 5.31 8.00 3.82
C SER A 266 4.68 8.48 5.12
N PRO A 267 5.41 8.46 6.25
CA PRO A 267 4.89 9.02 7.50
C PRO A 267 4.65 10.53 7.40
N TYR A 268 5.28 11.21 6.43
CA TYR A 268 5.20 12.67 6.27
C TYR A 268 4.05 13.11 5.36
N ILE A 269 3.48 12.23 4.54
CA ILE A 269 2.39 12.54 3.63
C ILE A 269 1.06 12.09 4.27
N GLY A 270 0.16 13.04 4.49
CA GLY A 270 -1.16 12.81 5.08
C GLY A 270 -2.17 12.37 4.01
N GLU A 271 -2.36 13.22 3.00
CA GLU A 271 -3.22 12.97 1.85
C GLU A 271 -2.45 13.24 0.56
N ALA A 272 -2.82 12.53 -0.50
CA ALA A 272 -2.25 12.71 -1.83
C ALA A 272 -3.37 12.67 -2.85
N VAL A 273 -3.32 13.58 -3.83
CA VAL A 273 -4.19 13.58 -5.00
C VAL A 273 -3.34 13.59 -6.25
N VAL A 274 -3.37 12.49 -6.99
CA VAL A 274 -2.66 12.38 -8.27
C VAL A 274 -3.55 12.92 -9.38
N ILE A 275 -2.98 13.84 -10.16
CA ILE A 275 -3.60 14.51 -11.30
C ILE A 275 -2.93 14.01 -12.57
N GLY A 276 -3.70 13.81 -13.64
CA GLY A 276 -3.13 13.33 -14.90
C GLY A 276 -4.16 12.93 -15.96
N ARG A 277 -5.42 12.72 -15.56
CA ARG A 277 -6.50 12.42 -16.50
C ARG A 277 -6.63 13.54 -17.52
N ASN A 278 -6.57 13.21 -18.81
CA ASN A 278 -6.61 14.18 -19.92
C ASN A 278 -5.50 15.24 -19.86
N ARG A 279 -4.38 14.96 -19.18
CA ARG A 279 -3.20 15.82 -19.10
C ARG A 279 -1.98 15.09 -19.66
N PRO A 280 -0.92 15.79 -20.10
CA PRO A 280 0.20 15.15 -20.81
C PRO A 280 1.06 14.22 -19.93
N TRP A 281 1.07 14.42 -18.62
CA TRP A 281 1.89 13.70 -17.65
C TRP A 281 1.27 13.78 -16.26
N LEU A 282 1.80 13.03 -15.29
CA LEU A 282 1.25 12.98 -13.93
C LEU A 282 1.85 14.04 -13.01
N ALA A 283 0.98 14.65 -12.21
CA ALA A 283 1.31 15.60 -11.15
C ALA A 283 0.68 15.17 -9.82
N ALA A 284 1.06 15.80 -8.71
CA ALA A 284 0.43 15.54 -7.42
C ALA A 284 0.16 16.80 -6.60
N ILE A 285 -0.99 16.83 -5.92
CA ILE A 285 -1.30 17.74 -4.81
C ILE A 285 -1.14 16.93 -3.52
N LEU A 286 -0.25 17.38 -2.64
CA LEU A 286 0.10 16.63 -1.42
C LEU A 286 -0.25 17.45 -0.17
N CYS A 287 -0.78 16.79 0.84
CA CYS A 287 -0.95 17.36 2.18
C CYS A 287 0.10 16.73 3.10
N ILE A 288 0.78 17.56 3.89
CA ILE A 288 1.67 17.05 4.93
C ILE A 288 0.86 16.40 6.06
N ARG A 289 1.42 15.38 6.68
CA ARG A 289 0.84 14.81 7.91
C ARG A 289 1.26 15.69 9.08
N TRP A 290 0.39 16.61 9.49
CA TRP A 290 0.69 17.61 10.52
C TRP A 290 1.38 17.01 11.74
N SER A 291 0.82 15.94 12.31
CA SER A 291 1.31 15.33 13.55
C SER A 291 2.73 14.77 13.51
N MET A 292 3.23 14.41 12.32
CA MET A 292 4.60 13.91 12.12
C MET A 292 5.55 15.01 11.66
N VAL A 293 5.12 15.84 10.72
CA VAL A 293 5.96 16.90 10.15
C VAL A 293 6.22 18.02 11.16
N SER A 294 5.24 18.34 12.03
CA SER A 294 5.43 19.34 13.09
C SER A 294 6.54 18.92 14.08
N LYS A 295 6.51 17.67 14.56
CA LYS A 295 7.55 17.11 15.43
C LYS A 295 8.91 17.07 14.74
N TRP A 296 8.94 16.62 13.48
CA TRP A 296 10.17 16.59 12.69
C TRP A 296 10.80 17.98 12.53
N ALA A 297 9.97 19.01 12.37
CA ALA A 297 10.40 20.41 12.28
C ALA A 297 10.88 20.97 13.63
N GLU A 298 10.17 20.67 14.72
CA GLU A 298 10.57 21.03 16.09
C GLU A 298 11.94 20.45 16.47
N GLU A 299 12.17 19.17 16.18
CA GLU A 299 13.45 18.49 16.43
C GLU A 299 14.63 19.13 15.66
N ARG A 300 14.35 19.83 14.56
CA ARG A 300 15.32 20.52 13.72
C ARG A 300 15.38 22.02 13.98
N GLY A 301 14.60 22.53 14.93
CA GLY A 301 14.54 23.95 15.24
C GLY A 301 13.96 24.81 14.11
N ILE A 302 13.10 24.24 13.26
CA ILE A 302 12.42 24.97 12.19
C ILE A 302 11.18 25.65 12.78
N PRO A 303 11.11 26.99 12.81
CA PRO A 303 9.97 27.69 13.39
C PRO A 303 8.74 27.63 12.47
N PHE A 304 7.58 27.35 13.04
CA PHE A 304 6.29 27.46 12.37
C PHE A 304 5.17 27.86 13.34
N THR A 305 4.10 28.47 12.83
CA THR A 305 2.96 28.93 13.64
C THR A 305 1.66 28.19 13.37
N ASN A 306 1.50 27.67 12.15
CA ASN A 306 0.31 26.96 11.71
C ASN A 306 0.65 26.03 10.55
N TYR A 307 -0.36 25.26 10.08
CA TYR A 307 -0.20 24.32 8.98
C TYR A 307 0.31 24.98 7.69
N GLN A 308 -0.34 26.06 7.26
CA GLN A 308 0.01 26.75 6.01
C GLN A 308 1.46 27.25 6.01
N ASN A 309 1.93 27.80 7.12
CA ASN A 309 3.32 28.24 7.25
C ASN A 309 4.29 27.06 7.24
N LEU A 310 3.96 25.95 7.92
CA LEU A 310 4.81 24.75 7.95
C LEU A 310 4.90 24.08 6.57
N SER A 311 3.78 23.92 5.86
CA SER A 311 3.73 23.31 4.52
C SER A 311 4.48 24.14 3.47
N ALA A 312 4.62 25.45 3.70
CA ALA A 312 5.38 26.35 2.82
C ALA A 312 6.88 26.44 3.17
N GLN A 313 7.35 25.77 4.23
CA GLN A 313 8.77 25.78 4.59
C GLN A 313 9.59 25.04 3.52
N PRO A 314 10.69 25.62 3.00
CA PRO A 314 11.54 24.97 2.01
C PRO A 314 12.05 23.60 2.47
N ALA A 315 12.43 23.48 3.74
CA ALA A 315 12.90 22.21 4.32
C ALA A 315 11.82 21.12 4.35
N VAL A 316 10.53 21.50 4.47
CA VAL A 316 9.41 20.56 4.39
C VAL A 316 9.14 20.17 2.94
N CYS A 317 9.22 21.12 2.01
CA CYS A 317 9.18 20.82 0.57
C CYS A 317 10.26 19.82 0.17
N ASP A 318 11.50 20.00 0.63
CA ASP A 318 12.62 19.09 0.36
C ASP A 318 12.39 17.71 0.97
N LEU A 319 11.90 17.64 2.21
CA LEU A 319 11.51 16.38 2.85
C LEU A 319 10.49 15.61 2.03
N ILE A 320 9.43 16.27 1.56
CA ILE A 320 8.40 15.61 0.76
C ILE A 320 8.91 15.27 -0.65
N ALA A 321 9.79 16.09 -1.23
CA ALA A 321 10.43 15.79 -2.51
C ALA A 321 11.19 14.46 -2.45
N GLU A 322 11.95 14.20 -1.39
CA GLU A 322 12.64 12.92 -1.20
C GLU A 322 11.66 11.72 -1.16
N GLU A 323 10.51 11.88 -0.54
CA GLU A 323 9.47 10.85 -0.48
C GLU A 323 8.81 10.61 -1.83
N VAL A 324 8.54 11.68 -2.60
CA VAL A 324 8.03 11.58 -3.98
C VAL A 324 9.05 10.87 -4.88
N GLU A 325 10.35 11.15 -4.75
CA GLU A 325 11.40 10.49 -5.54
C GLU A 325 11.49 8.99 -5.22
N LYS A 326 11.34 8.59 -3.95
CA LYS A 326 11.27 7.17 -3.57
C LYS A 326 10.10 6.47 -4.27
N VAL A 327 8.93 7.13 -4.34
CA VAL A 327 7.77 6.58 -5.04
C VAL A 327 8.03 6.53 -6.55
N ASN A 328 8.54 7.60 -7.17
CA ASN A 328 8.86 7.63 -8.61
C ASN A 328 9.84 6.53 -9.02
N ALA A 329 10.82 6.22 -8.19
CA ALA A 329 11.77 5.13 -8.45
C ALA A 329 11.10 3.74 -8.51
N SER A 330 9.92 3.59 -7.89
CA SER A 330 9.13 2.35 -7.92
C SER A 330 8.10 2.30 -9.05
N LEU A 331 7.89 3.40 -9.77
CA LEU A 331 6.87 3.51 -10.82
C LEU A 331 7.48 3.34 -12.21
N PRO A 332 6.70 2.82 -13.18
CA PRO A 332 7.05 2.93 -14.60
C PRO A 332 7.31 4.40 -14.96
N GLU A 333 8.26 4.64 -15.85
CA GLU A 333 8.74 5.98 -16.22
C GLU A 333 7.60 6.93 -16.63
N ALA A 334 6.70 6.47 -17.49
CA ALA A 334 5.54 7.24 -17.96
C ALA A 334 4.52 7.57 -16.86
N GLN A 335 4.56 6.85 -15.72
CA GLN A 335 3.69 7.06 -14.57
C GLN A 335 4.41 7.83 -13.43
N ARG A 336 5.63 8.30 -13.63
CA ARG A 336 6.32 9.12 -12.63
C ARG A 336 5.65 10.50 -12.52
N ILE A 337 5.52 10.95 -11.28
CA ILE A 337 5.06 12.30 -10.95
C ILE A 337 6.15 13.27 -11.39
N ARG A 338 5.84 14.17 -12.33
CA ARG A 338 6.79 15.18 -12.82
C ARG A 338 6.81 16.41 -11.92
N ARG A 339 5.65 16.86 -11.45
CA ARG A 339 5.56 18.05 -10.60
C ARG A 339 4.60 17.80 -9.45
N PHE A 340 4.87 18.43 -8.31
CA PHE A 340 3.94 18.40 -7.18
C PHE A 340 3.88 19.74 -6.46
N VAL A 341 2.85 19.89 -5.63
CA VAL A 341 2.63 21.06 -4.77
C VAL A 341 2.23 20.59 -3.37
N LEU A 342 2.70 21.29 -2.34
CA LEU A 342 2.22 21.10 -0.97
C LEU A 342 1.03 22.03 -0.73
N LEU A 343 -0.12 21.44 -0.42
CA LEU A 343 -1.33 22.16 -0.13
C LEU A 343 -1.22 22.86 1.22
N PHE A 344 -1.76 24.08 1.31
CA PHE A 344 -1.73 24.93 2.51
C PHE A 344 -2.67 24.47 3.65
N LYS A 345 -3.44 23.41 3.45
CA LYS A 345 -4.35 22.81 4.45
C LYS A 345 -4.44 21.30 4.26
N GLU A 346 -5.02 20.60 5.23
CA GLU A 346 -5.46 19.21 5.06
C GLU A 346 -6.78 19.17 4.27
N LEU A 347 -7.00 18.06 3.55
CA LEU A 347 -8.29 17.82 2.92
C LEU A 347 -9.34 17.47 3.96
N ASP A 348 -10.49 18.12 3.87
CA ASP A 348 -11.53 18.03 4.90
C ASP A 348 -12.85 17.43 4.36
N PRO A 349 -13.47 16.47 5.07
CA PRO A 349 -14.79 15.96 4.69
C PRO A 349 -15.90 17.01 4.67
N ASP A 350 -15.85 18.00 5.56
CA ASP A 350 -16.86 19.07 5.68
C ASP A 350 -16.73 20.08 4.54
N ASP A 351 -15.53 20.23 3.98
CA ASP A 351 -15.26 20.94 2.73
C ASP A 351 -15.71 20.15 1.48
N GLY A 352 -16.09 18.88 1.65
CA GLY A 352 -16.52 17.99 0.56
C GLY A 352 -15.38 17.47 -0.31
N GLU A 353 -14.12 17.70 0.06
CA GLU A 353 -12.91 17.31 -0.68
C GLU A 353 -12.62 15.82 -0.55
N VAL A 354 -12.98 15.25 0.60
CA VAL A 354 -12.90 13.82 0.91
C VAL A 354 -14.22 13.33 1.48
N THR A 355 -14.46 12.02 1.47
CA THR A 355 -15.55 11.42 2.25
C THR A 355 -15.14 11.32 3.73
N ARG A 356 -16.09 11.00 4.62
CA ARG A 356 -15.78 10.66 6.03
C ARG A 356 -14.82 9.46 6.16
N THR A 357 -14.81 8.57 5.16
CA THR A 357 -13.84 7.47 5.03
C THR A 357 -12.51 7.90 4.38
N ARG A 358 -12.26 9.22 4.27
CA ARG A 358 -11.07 9.83 3.64
C ARG A 358 -10.86 9.46 2.16
N LYS A 359 -11.93 9.09 1.44
CA LYS A 359 -11.86 8.87 -0.03
C LYS A 359 -11.92 10.20 -0.74
N VAL A 360 -10.92 10.53 -1.57
CA VAL A 360 -10.84 11.77 -2.35
C VAL A 360 -12.02 11.90 -3.32
N ARG A 361 -12.69 13.05 -3.30
CA ARG A 361 -13.74 13.44 -4.25
C ARG A 361 -13.13 14.25 -5.39
N ARG A 362 -12.59 13.54 -6.38
CA ARG A 362 -11.80 14.14 -7.49
C ARG A 362 -12.49 15.30 -8.19
N GLY A 363 -13.77 15.18 -8.53
CA GLY A 363 -14.49 16.29 -9.19
C GLY A 363 -14.49 17.59 -8.37
N VAL A 364 -14.58 17.49 -7.04
CA VAL A 364 -14.50 18.65 -6.15
C VAL A 364 -13.07 19.21 -6.10
N ILE A 365 -12.06 18.32 -6.06
CA ILE A 365 -10.65 18.74 -6.11
C ILE A 365 -10.32 19.43 -7.43
N ASP A 366 -10.75 18.85 -8.56
CA ASP A 366 -10.50 19.36 -9.91
C ASP A 366 -11.13 20.75 -10.08
N GLU A 367 -12.35 20.97 -9.57
CA GLU A 367 -13.03 22.26 -9.62
C GLU A 367 -12.39 23.29 -8.68
N ARG A 368 -12.23 22.93 -7.40
CA ARG A 368 -11.76 23.86 -6.36
C ARG A 368 -10.30 24.27 -6.58
N TYR A 369 -9.46 23.34 -6.99
CA TYR A 369 -8.03 23.55 -7.18
C TYR A 369 -7.64 23.69 -8.66
N ALA A 370 -8.61 23.97 -9.55
CA ALA A 370 -8.34 24.26 -10.96
C ALA A 370 -7.20 25.28 -11.16
N PRO A 371 -7.13 26.41 -10.42
CA PRO A 371 -6.02 27.36 -10.59
C PRO A 371 -4.64 26.75 -10.28
N VAL A 372 -4.56 25.86 -9.29
CA VAL A 372 -3.34 25.14 -8.91
C VAL A 372 -2.96 24.15 -9.99
N ILE A 373 -3.93 23.38 -10.49
CA ILE A 373 -3.73 22.40 -11.55
C ILE A 373 -3.26 23.09 -12.83
N GLU A 374 -3.89 24.19 -13.25
CA GLU A 374 -3.45 24.94 -14.44
C GLU A 374 -2.06 25.53 -14.26
N ALA A 375 -1.72 26.06 -13.09
CA ALA A 375 -0.38 26.58 -12.82
C ALA A 375 0.71 25.50 -12.94
N ILE A 376 0.42 24.27 -12.48
CA ILE A 376 1.33 23.12 -12.62
C ILE A 376 1.64 22.85 -14.10
N TYR A 377 0.60 22.74 -14.94
CA TYR A 377 0.75 22.41 -16.36
C TYR A 377 1.20 23.60 -17.22
N ALA A 378 1.01 24.84 -16.76
CA ALA A 378 1.57 26.04 -17.37
C ALA A 378 3.07 26.23 -17.09
N GLY A 379 3.69 25.35 -16.30
CA GLY A 379 5.12 25.43 -16.00
C GLY A 379 5.48 26.51 -14.98
N LEU A 380 4.50 27.01 -14.20
CA LEU A 380 4.78 28.06 -13.21
C LEU A 380 5.55 27.48 -12.00
N PRO A 381 6.46 28.24 -11.38
CA PRO A 381 7.20 27.80 -10.19
C PRO A 381 6.40 27.99 -8.89
N LYS A 382 5.37 28.84 -8.93
CA LYS A 382 4.52 29.16 -7.79
C LYS A 382 3.09 29.39 -8.25
N VAL A 383 2.14 29.18 -7.35
CA VAL A 383 0.75 29.54 -7.55
C VAL A 383 0.24 30.35 -6.36
N HIS A 384 -0.45 31.44 -6.67
CA HIS A 384 -1.21 32.20 -5.71
C HIS A 384 -2.65 31.70 -5.73
N PHE A 385 -3.11 31.10 -4.64
CA PHE A 385 -4.44 30.56 -4.50
C PHE A 385 -5.28 31.41 -3.57
N VAL A 386 -6.49 31.74 -4.03
CA VAL A 386 -7.52 32.42 -3.25
C VAL A 386 -8.77 31.56 -3.33
N GLY A 387 -9.28 31.12 -2.17
CA GLY A 387 -10.48 30.28 -2.12
C GLY A 387 -11.28 30.48 -0.84
N GLU A 388 -12.47 29.90 -0.79
CA GLU A 388 -13.26 29.80 0.44
C GLU A 388 -12.97 28.46 1.14
N ILE A 389 -12.74 28.50 2.46
CA ILE A 389 -12.68 27.33 3.33
C ILE A 389 -13.92 27.35 4.22
N THR A 390 -14.53 26.18 4.44
CA THR A 390 -15.54 26.00 5.49
C THR A 390 -14.85 25.41 6.73
N PHE A 391 -14.87 26.13 7.84
CA PHE A 391 -14.35 25.63 9.12
C PHE A 391 -15.31 24.58 9.71
N GLU A 392 -14.82 23.76 10.65
CA GLU A 392 -15.61 22.71 11.33
C GLU A 392 -16.91 23.25 11.99
N ASP A 393 -16.94 24.53 12.34
CA ASP A 393 -18.13 25.20 12.91
C ASP A 393 -19.10 25.77 11.86
N GLY A 394 -18.86 25.48 10.57
CA GLY A 394 -19.68 25.91 9.44
C GLY A 394 -19.42 27.34 8.97
N ARG A 395 -18.51 28.10 9.59
CA ARG A 395 -18.13 29.43 9.11
C ARG A 395 -17.35 29.32 7.80
N ARG A 396 -17.65 30.19 6.84
CA ARG A 396 -16.88 30.33 5.60
C ARG A 396 -15.87 31.46 5.76
N GLY A 397 -14.61 31.19 5.45
CA GLY A 397 -13.54 32.17 5.44
C GLY A 397 -12.83 32.19 4.09
N ARG A 398 -12.30 33.36 3.71
CA ARG A 398 -11.40 33.46 2.56
C ARG A 398 -10.00 33.08 3.00
N VAL A 399 -9.38 32.14 2.30
CA VAL A 399 -7.96 31.81 2.47
C VAL A 399 -7.19 32.33 1.27
N GLU A 400 -6.00 32.81 1.56
CA GLU A 400 -5.01 33.24 0.58
C GLU A 400 -3.71 32.52 0.90
N ALA A 401 -3.17 31.80 -0.09
CA ALA A 401 -1.97 31.01 0.08
C ALA A 401 -1.09 31.09 -1.16
N GLU A 402 0.20 31.33 -0.95
CA GLU A 402 1.21 31.11 -1.97
C GLU A 402 1.79 29.70 -1.78
N MET A 403 1.79 28.90 -2.84
CA MET A 403 2.34 27.55 -2.83
C MET A 403 3.42 27.42 -3.89
N GLU A 404 4.53 26.77 -3.52
CA GLU A 404 5.61 26.43 -4.43
C GLU A 404 5.27 25.15 -5.21
N ILE A 405 5.50 25.18 -6.52
CA ILE A 405 5.38 24.00 -7.39
C ILE A 405 6.79 23.45 -7.61
N ARG A 406 7.00 22.22 -7.16
CA ARG A 406 8.30 21.54 -7.22
C ARG A 406 8.37 20.58 -8.40
N ASP A 407 9.53 20.61 -9.06
CA ASP A 407 9.89 19.68 -10.12
C ASP A 407 10.58 18.47 -9.51
N THR A 408 10.24 17.29 -10.00
CA THR A 408 10.94 16.04 -9.68
C THR A 408 12.05 15.80 -10.71
N ARG A 409 12.93 14.84 -10.45
CA ARG A 409 13.95 14.38 -11.41
C ARG A 409 13.34 13.94 -12.73
N ALA A 410 12.19 13.27 -12.67
CA ALA A 410 11.45 12.83 -13.86
C ALA A 410 10.99 14.01 -14.75
N HIS A 411 10.79 15.20 -14.19
CA HIS A 411 10.52 16.40 -15.00
C HIS A 411 11.78 16.88 -15.73
N GLY A 412 12.92 16.90 -15.04
CA GLY A 412 14.21 17.26 -15.62
C GLY A 412 14.64 16.31 -16.74
N GLU A 413 14.48 15.00 -16.55
CA GLU A 413 14.73 13.96 -17.56
C GLU A 413 13.87 14.20 -18.81
N ALA A 414 12.56 14.43 -18.63
CA ALA A 414 11.65 14.69 -19.75
C ALA A 414 11.94 15.99 -20.51
N LEU A 415 12.45 17.03 -19.84
CA LEU A 415 12.87 18.27 -20.51
C LEU A 415 14.15 18.06 -21.34
N GLN A 416 15.05 17.17 -20.91
CA GLN A 416 16.27 16.83 -21.65
C GLN A 416 15.98 15.98 -22.89
N GLU A 417 15.00 15.08 -22.83
CA GLU A 417 14.59 14.28 -24.01
C GLU A 417 13.84 15.09 -25.07
N ALA A 418 13.20 16.18 -24.66
CA ALA A 418 12.45 17.07 -25.56
C ALA A 418 13.33 18.15 -26.23
N ALA A 419 14.56 18.35 -25.76
CA ALA A 419 15.53 19.32 -26.25
C ALA A 419 16.52 18.67 -27.23
#